data_AF-B5YMQ8-F1
#
_entry.id   AF-B5YMQ8-F1
#
_cell.length_a   1.000
_cell.length_b   1.000
_cell.length_c   1.000
_cell.angle_alpha   90.00
_cell.angle_beta   90.00
_cell.angle_gamma   90.00
#
_symmetry.space_group_name_H-M   'P 1'
#
loop_
_entity.id
_entity.type
_entity.pdbx_description
1 polymer ?
#
loop_
_entity_poly.entity_id
_entity_poly.type
_entity_poly.pdbx_seq_one_letter_code
_entity_poly.pdbx_strand_id
1 'polypeptide(L)'
;MMEGDATNAASCKALVDGCDAVLALHGPVKPPPLQSLFGLLPESAPTHSRSVNYLAVQNIIDAANESATCKRIVRVTGKGEQPTAFFTVLINCLGNMAKAWNYEGEQLLRSSDVDYTIVRPGVMGRGDIPTGKVLGLMDNGGDMKVSAVTHSQIAGLCIDCLDYPNTARSTLTAMNIEQGQGEDSYAPLLAKVKADSRAFPTNLLEEHKKSARVGSVVLVSFMAVFLSVAVSVVKTIGSFVLSNLR
;
A
#
# COMPACT_ATOMS: atom_id res chain seq x y z
N MET A 1 3.59 -19.62 -17.52
CA MET A 1 3.17 -18.27 -17.09
C MET A 1 2.03 -17.87 -18.00
N MET A 2 0.88 -17.50 -17.45
CA MET A 2 -0.26 -16.99 -18.22
C MET A 2 -0.18 -15.47 -18.26
N GLU A 3 -0.58 -14.85 -19.38
CA GLU A 3 -0.61 -13.40 -19.52
C GLU A 3 -1.99 -12.86 -19.13
N GLY A 4 -2.03 -11.68 -18.50
CA GLY A 4 -3.28 -11.03 -18.15
C GLY A 4 -3.11 -9.69 -17.43
N ASP A 5 -4.22 -8.99 -17.24
CA ASP A 5 -4.29 -7.68 -16.60
C ASP A 5 -5.38 -7.68 -15.53
N ALA A 6 -5.01 -7.40 -14.28
CA ALA A 6 -5.95 -7.38 -13.17
C ALA A 6 -7.03 -6.29 -13.31
N THR A 7 -6.77 -5.23 -14.09
CA THR A 7 -7.76 -4.20 -14.41
C THR A 7 -8.78 -4.64 -15.47
N ASN A 8 -8.57 -5.80 -16.10
CA ASN A 8 -9.50 -6.42 -17.03
C ASN A 8 -10.26 -7.58 -16.36
N ALA A 9 -11.57 -7.44 -16.24
CA ALA A 9 -12.41 -8.44 -15.56
C ALA A 9 -12.39 -9.82 -16.25
N ALA A 10 -12.43 -9.87 -17.59
CA ALA A 10 -12.39 -11.13 -18.34
C ALA A 10 -11.05 -11.86 -18.13
N SER A 11 -9.95 -11.11 -18.08
CA SER A 11 -8.63 -11.66 -17.75
C SER A 11 -8.60 -12.24 -16.35
N CYS A 12 -9.17 -11.56 -15.35
CA CYS A 12 -9.24 -12.07 -13.98
C CYS A 12 -10.03 -13.37 -13.93
N LYS A 13 -11.21 -13.41 -14.56
CA LYS A 13 -12.05 -14.61 -14.62
C LYS A 13 -11.31 -15.81 -15.21
N ALA A 14 -10.61 -15.62 -16.33
CA ALA A 14 -9.83 -16.69 -16.96
C ALA A 14 -8.64 -17.17 -16.10
N LEU A 15 -8.00 -16.28 -15.34
CA LEU A 15 -6.82 -16.61 -14.53
C LEU A 15 -7.18 -17.23 -13.17
N VAL A 16 -8.37 -16.93 -12.64
CA VAL A 16 -8.86 -17.48 -11.36
C VAL A 16 -9.53 -18.85 -11.54
N ASP A 17 -9.91 -19.22 -12.77
CA ASP A 17 -10.51 -20.51 -13.07
C ASP A 17 -9.59 -21.67 -12.64
N GLY A 18 -10.17 -22.62 -11.90
CA GLY A 18 -9.45 -23.77 -11.35
C GLY A 18 -8.45 -23.47 -10.23
N CYS A 19 -8.37 -22.22 -9.73
CA CYS A 19 -7.56 -21.88 -8.55
C CYS A 19 -8.39 -22.00 -7.27
N ASP A 20 -7.77 -22.43 -6.17
CA ASP A 20 -8.39 -22.47 -4.83
C ASP A 20 -8.21 -21.15 -4.06
N ALA A 21 -7.13 -20.44 -4.37
CA ALA A 21 -6.74 -19.20 -3.73
C ALA A 21 -6.05 -18.23 -4.70
N VAL A 22 -6.10 -16.94 -4.39
CA VAL A 22 -5.41 -15.86 -5.12
C VAL A 22 -4.52 -15.08 -4.18
N LEU A 23 -3.24 -14.95 -4.55
CA LEU A 23 -2.32 -13.99 -3.94
C LEU A 23 -2.35 -12.69 -4.75
N ALA A 24 -3.11 -11.70 -4.28
CA ALA A 24 -3.20 -10.39 -4.90
C ALA A 24 -2.00 -9.52 -4.47
N LEU A 25 -0.92 -9.56 -5.25
CA LEU A 25 0.37 -8.89 -4.96
C LEU A 25 0.66 -7.69 -5.87
N HIS A 26 -0.32 -7.24 -6.65
CA HIS A 26 -0.17 -6.11 -7.57
C HIS A 26 -0.10 -4.77 -6.83
N GLY A 27 0.50 -3.77 -7.47
CA GLY A 27 0.52 -2.39 -7.03
C GLY A 27 0.79 -1.47 -8.23
N PRO A 28 0.36 -0.20 -8.18
CA PRO A 28 0.57 0.72 -9.28
C PRO A 28 2.06 0.94 -9.47
N VAL A 29 2.48 1.00 -10.73
CA VAL A 29 3.82 1.49 -11.06
C VAL A 29 3.91 2.94 -10.60
N LYS A 30 5.04 3.31 -9.99
CA LYS A 30 5.25 4.67 -9.49
C LYS A 30 5.04 5.68 -10.64
N PRO A 31 4.06 6.58 -10.54
CA PRO A 31 3.84 7.60 -11.56
C PRO A 31 4.98 8.63 -11.55
N PRO A 32 5.19 9.38 -12.66
CA PRO A 32 6.05 10.55 -12.64
C PRO A 32 5.58 11.54 -11.56
N PRO A 33 6.44 11.98 -10.62
CA PRO A 33 6.01 12.75 -9.44
C PRO A 33 5.23 14.03 -9.76
N LEU A 34 5.60 14.71 -10.85
CA LEU A 34 4.92 15.93 -11.29
C LEU A 34 3.49 15.66 -11.77
N GLN A 35 3.27 14.53 -12.45
CA GLN A 35 1.93 14.17 -12.92
C GLN A 35 0.97 13.96 -11.74
N SER A 36 1.45 13.32 -10.67
CA SER A 36 0.68 13.11 -9.45
C SER A 36 0.45 14.39 -8.65
N LEU A 37 1.50 15.21 -8.49
CA LEU A 37 1.41 16.44 -7.68
C LEU A 37 0.39 17.43 -8.25
N PHE A 38 0.27 17.51 -9.57
CA PHE A 38 -0.67 18.39 -10.27
C PHE A 38 -1.99 17.70 -10.64
N GLY A 39 -2.22 16.44 -10.23
CA GLY A 39 -3.46 15.72 -10.52
C GLY A 39 -3.71 15.53 -12.03
N LEU A 40 -2.64 15.38 -12.82
CA LEU A 40 -2.70 15.32 -14.29
C LEU A 40 -2.97 13.91 -14.82
N LEU A 41 -3.04 12.90 -13.95
CA LEU A 41 -3.47 11.55 -14.32
C LEU A 41 -4.95 11.37 -13.91
N PRO A 42 -5.88 11.19 -14.86
CA PRO A 42 -7.28 10.98 -14.53
C PRO A 42 -7.45 9.65 -13.80
N GLU A 43 -8.43 9.57 -12.88
CA GLU A 43 -8.65 8.35 -12.09
C GLU A 43 -9.07 7.13 -12.93
N SER A 44 -9.54 7.36 -14.16
CA SER A 44 -9.87 6.34 -15.15
C SER A 44 -8.67 5.76 -15.88
N ALA A 45 -7.47 6.34 -15.73
CA ALA A 45 -6.28 5.83 -16.40
C ALA A 45 -5.92 4.43 -15.84
N PRO A 46 -5.52 3.46 -16.69
CA PRO A 46 -5.19 2.10 -16.25
C PRO A 46 -4.06 2.05 -15.21
N THR A 47 -3.11 2.99 -15.29
CA THR A 47 -1.96 3.09 -14.37
C THR A 47 -2.26 3.89 -13.10
N HIS A 48 -3.46 4.46 -12.97
CA HIS A 48 -3.87 5.20 -11.79
C HIS A 48 -4.07 4.25 -10.61
N SER A 49 -3.77 4.70 -9.40
CA SER A 49 -3.91 3.86 -8.19
C SER A 49 -5.34 3.39 -7.95
N ARG A 50 -6.35 4.13 -8.41
CA ARG A 50 -7.76 3.66 -8.44
C ARG A 50 -7.91 2.38 -9.26
N SER A 51 -7.41 2.38 -10.49
CA SER A 51 -7.50 1.21 -11.38
C SER A 51 -6.77 0.01 -10.79
N VAL A 52 -5.57 0.22 -10.26
CA VAL A 52 -4.73 -0.88 -9.78
C VAL A 52 -5.07 -1.33 -8.36
N ASN A 53 -5.44 -0.45 -7.42
CA ASN A 53 -5.66 -0.83 -6.02
C ASN A 53 -7.15 -1.03 -5.67
N TYR A 54 -8.07 -0.54 -6.49
CA TYR A 54 -9.51 -0.69 -6.26
C TYR A 54 -10.17 -1.55 -7.35
N LEU A 55 -10.13 -1.11 -8.62
CA LEU A 55 -10.82 -1.83 -9.70
C LEU A 55 -10.26 -3.24 -9.90
N ALA A 56 -8.93 -3.41 -9.87
CA ALA A 56 -8.33 -4.73 -9.97
C ALA A 56 -8.75 -5.66 -8.82
N VAL A 57 -8.88 -5.13 -7.60
CA VAL A 57 -9.32 -5.91 -6.44
C VAL A 57 -10.79 -6.32 -6.61
N GLN A 58 -11.65 -5.40 -7.08
CA GLN A 58 -13.04 -5.71 -7.41
C GLN A 58 -13.12 -6.85 -8.44
N ASN A 59 -12.38 -6.74 -9.54
CA ASN A 59 -12.37 -7.78 -10.59
C ASN A 59 -11.92 -9.15 -10.05
N ILE A 60 -10.91 -9.18 -9.17
CA ILE A 60 -10.43 -10.41 -8.54
C ILE A 60 -11.48 -11.00 -7.59
N ILE A 61 -12.16 -10.16 -6.80
CA ILE A 61 -13.25 -10.57 -5.92
C ILE A 61 -14.40 -11.17 -6.75
N ASP A 62 -14.81 -10.49 -7.83
CA ASP A 62 -15.88 -10.94 -8.70
C ASP A 62 -15.52 -12.28 -9.36
N ALA A 63 -14.30 -12.41 -9.88
CA ALA A 63 -13.80 -13.66 -10.45
C ALA A 63 -13.74 -14.80 -9.41
N ALA A 64 -13.34 -14.50 -8.18
CA ALA A 64 -13.31 -15.49 -7.10
C ALA A 64 -14.73 -15.92 -6.68
N ASN A 65 -15.68 -14.99 -6.58
CA ASN A 65 -17.08 -15.29 -6.27
C ASN A 65 -17.76 -16.12 -7.35
N GLU A 66 -17.44 -15.87 -8.63
CA GLU A 66 -17.93 -16.66 -9.76
C GLU A 66 -17.25 -18.03 -9.88
N SER A 67 -16.07 -18.21 -9.26
CA SER A 67 -15.32 -19.46 -9.32
C SER A 67 -15.91 -20.52 -8.39
N ALA A 68 -16.00 -21.75 -8.91
CA ALA A 68 -16.41 -22.89 -8.10
C ALA A 68 -15.39 -23.23 -7.00
N THR A 69 -14.10 -23.03 -7.26
CA THR A 69 -12.98 -23.49 -6.42
C THR A 69 -12.34 -22.37 -5.60
N CYS A 70 -12.29 -21.14 -6.12
CA CYS A 70 -11.56 -20.07 -5.43
C CYS A 70 -12.33 -19.57 -4.23
N LYS A 71 -11.80 -19.79 -3.02
CA LYS A 71 -12.44 -19.35 -1.76
C LYS A 71 -11.60 -18.38 -0.96
N ARG A 72 -10.35 -18.16 -1.35
CA ARG A 72 -9.37 -17.44 -0.53
C ARG A 72 -8.65 -16.36 -1.33
N ILE A 73 -8.58 -15.14 -0.79
CA ILE A 73 -7.74 -14.05 -1.33
C ILE A 73 -6.78 -13.57 -0.25
N VAL A 74 -5.47 -13.56 -0.52
CA VAL A 74 -4.49 -12.89 0.33
C VAL A 74 -3.98 -11.67 -0.42
N ARG A 75 -4.13 -10.48 0.18
CA ARG A 75 -3.81 -9.19 -0.44
C ARG A 75 -2.74 -8.47 0.36
N VAL A 76 -1.66 -8.06 -0.30
CA VAL A 76 -0.67 -7.15 0.30
C VAL A 76 -1.08 -5.70 0.03
N THR A 77 -1.15 -4.90 1.10
CA THR A 77 -1.48 -3.46 1.04
C THR A 77 -0.44 -2.65 1.81
N GLY A 78 -0.88 -1.64 2.58
CA GLY A 78 -0.07 -0.95 3.57
C GLY A 78 -0.97 -0.06 4.44
N LYS A 79 -0.47 0.38 5.60
CA LYS A 79 -1.25 1.19 6.55
C LYS A 79 -1.87 2.43 5.87
N GLY A 80 -3.20 2.52 5.86
CA GLY A 80 -3.98 3.56 5.18
C GLY A 80 -5.01 4.29 6.05
N GLU A 81 -5.11 3.97 7.34
CA GLU A 81 -6.17 4.50 8.23
C GLU A 81 -5.88 5.89 8.81
N GLN A 82 -4.71 6.46 8.54
CA GLN A 82 -4.29 7.74 9.09
C GLN A 82 -4.13 8.77 7.96
N PRO A 83 -5.23 9.41 7.49
CA PRO A 83 -5.24 10.28 6.32
C PRO A 83 -4.37 11.54 6.48
N THR A 84 -4.15 11.98 7.72
CA THR A 84 -3.37 13.18 8.05
C THR A 84 -1.90 12.89 8.38
N ALA A 85 -1.50 11.62 8.50
CA ALA A 85 -0.12 11.29 8.81
C ALA A 85 0.82 11.75 7.69
N PHE A 86 1.98 12.31 8.05
CA PHE A 86 2.92 12.92 7.11
C PHE A 86 3.26 12.01 5.91
N PHE A 87 3.65 10.76 6.17
CA PHE A 87 3.96 9.80 5.11
C PHE A 87 2.75 9.39 4.28
N THR A 88 1.55 9.34 4.87
CA THR A 88 0.30 9.09 4.13
C THR A 88 0.03 10.21 3.14
N VAL A 89 0.09 11.47 3.60
CA VAL A 89 -0.10 12.65 2.76
C VAL A 89 0.93 12.67 1.64
N LEU A 90 2.22 12.48 1.95
CA LEU A 90 3.29 12.45 0.95
C LEU A 90 3.06 11.37 -0.12
N ILE A 91 2.74 10.14 0.29
CA ILE A 91 2.49 9.03 -0.65
C ILE A 91 1.26 9.29 -1.50
N ASN A 92 0.19 9.84 -0.92
CA ASN A 92 -1.02 10.16 -1.69
C ASN A 92 -0.78 11.28 -2.71
N CYS A 93 -0.04 12.33 -2.35
CA CYS A 93 0.34 13.41 -3.25
C CYS A 93 1.22 12.92 -4.42
N LEU A 94 2.18 12.03 -4.16
CA LEU A 94 3.15 11.57 -5.16
C LEU A 94 2.78 10.25 -5.85
N GLY A 95 1.70 9.61 -5.40
CA GLY A 95 1.31 8.26 -5.80
C GLY A 95 -0.16 8.17 -6.20
N ASN A 96 -0.75 9.26 -6.71
CA ASN A 96 -2.14 9.27 -7.19
C ASN A 96 -3.14 8.69 -6.18
N MET A 97 -3.08 9.14 -4.93
CA MET A 97 -3.93 8.65 -3.85
C MET A 97 -3.75 7.14 -3.53
N ALA A 98 -2.54 6.60 -3.70
CA ALA A 98 -2.26 5.17 -3.54
C ALA A 98 -2.71 4.58 -2.20
N LYS A 99 -2.52 5.28 -1.08
CA LYS A 99 -2.95 4.80 0.25
C LYS A 99 -4.46 4.79 0.38
N ALA A 100 -5.12 5.82 -0.15
CA ALA A 100 -6.57 5.91 -0.12
C ALA A 100 -7.20 4.78 -0.94
N TRP A 101 -6.77 4.57 -2.18
CA TRP A 101 -7.30 3.51 -3.04
C TRP A 101 -6.95 2.10 -2.56
N ASN A 102 -5.79 1.90 -1.93
CA ASN A 102 -5.52 0.65 -1.23
C ASN A 102 -6.51 0.39 -0.10
N TYR A 103 -6.82 1.41 0.71
CA TYR A 103 -7.78 1.27 1.79
C TYR A 103 -9.18 0.97 1.26
N GLU A 104 -9.62 1.62 0.20
CA GLU A 104 -10.90 1.30 -0.46
C GLU A 104 -10.92 -0.15 -1.00
N GLY A 105 -9.83 -0.63 -1.59
CA GLY A 105 -9.70 -2.03 -2.00
C GLY A 105 -9.75 -3.01 -0.83
N GLU A 106 -9.22 -2.66 0.34
CA GLU A 106 -9.40 -3.45 1.56
C GLU A 106 -10.86 -3.49 1.99
N GLN A 107 -11.59 -2.38 1.88
CA GLN A 107 -13.02 -2.36 2.23
C GLN A 107 -13.84 -3.28 1.33
N LEU A 108 -13.52 -3.34 0.02
CA LEU A 108 -14.15 -4.31 -0.88
C LEU A 108 -13.98 -5.75 -0.39
N LEU A 109 -12.77 -6.14 0.01
CA LEU A 109 -12.50 -7.47 0.57
C LEU A 109 -13.28 -7.71 1.86
N ARG A 110 -13.34 -6.72 2.76
CA ARG A 110 -14.09 -6.85 4.02
C ARG A 110 -15.59 -7.01 3.79
N SER A 111 -16.13 -6.39 2.74
CA SER A 111 -17.55 -6.49 2.38
C SER A 111 -17.90 -7.65 1.46
N SER A 112 -16.92 -8.41 0.97
CA SER A 112 -17.19 -9.51 0.03
C SER A 112 -17.48 -10.83 0.72
N ASP A 113 -17.99 -11.80 -0.03
CA ASP A 113 -18.25 -13.16 0.45
C ASP A 113 -17.01 -14.09 0.37
N VAL A 114 -15.87 -13.60 -0.11
CA VAL A 114 -14.62 -14.37 -0.21
C VAL A 114 -13.79 -14.27 1.07
N ASP A 115 -13.20 -15.36 1.52
CA ASP A 115 -12.30 -15.32 2.68
C ASP A 115 -11.01 -14.55 2.35
N TYR A 116 -10.79 -13.45 3.06
CA TYR A 116 -9.65 -12.58 2.82
C TYR A 116 -8.59 -12.66 3.91
N THR A 117 -7.34 -12.39 3.56
CA THR A 117 -6.31 -11.90 4.51
C THR A 117 -5.65 -10.68 3.91
N ILE A 118 -5.72 -9.57 4.63
CA ILE A 118 -5.07 -8.34 4.24
C ILE A 118 -3.75 -8.25 5.00
N VAL A 119 -2.62 -8.17 4.30
CA VAL A 119 -1.30 -8.03 4.89
C VAL A 119 -0.82 -6.59 4.70
N ARG A 120 -0.63 -5.87 5.80
CA ARG A 120 -0.08 -4.51 5.87
C ARG A 120 1.38 -4.58 6.36
N PRO A 121 2.34 -4.74 5.45
CA PRO A 121 3.75 -4.80 5.82
C PRO A 121 4.28 -3.44 6.26
N GLY A 122 5.45 -3.48 6.91
CA GLY A 122 6.34 -2.34 7.06
C GLY A 122 6.93 -1.83 5.74
N VAL A 123 8.06 -1.13 5.83
CA VAL A 123 8.76 -0.62 4.65
C VAL A 123 9.47 -1.79 3.96
N MET A 124 8.93 -2.24 2.81
CA MET A 124 9.50 -3.34 2.06
C MET A 124 10.82 -2.96 1.39
N GLY A 125 11.86 -3.78 1.60
CA GLY A 125 13.20 -3.58 1.04
C GLY A 125 13.82 -4.88 0.53
N ARG A 126 14.96 -4.74 -0.17
CA ARG A 126 15.78 -5.88 -0.63
C ARG A 126 16.95 -6.21 0.30
N GLY A 127 17.23 -5.37 1.28
CA GLY A 127 18.33 -5.57 2.23
C GLY A 127 17.98 -6.59 3.31
N ASP A 128 18.99 -7.02 4.04
CA ASP A 128 18.81 -7.93 5.18
C ASP A 128 18.05 -7.26 6.33
N ILE A 129 17.47 -8.10 7.17
CA ILE A 129 16.90 -7.67 8.44
C ILE A 129 18.06 -7.22 9.34
N PRO A 130 17.97 -6.05 10.00
CA PRO A 130 18.97 -5.67 11.00
C PRO A 130 19.13 -6.75 12.06
N THR A 131 20.37 -7.00 12.50
CA THR A 131 20.67 -7.95 13.58
C THR A 131 19.90 -7.59 14.86
N GLY A 132 19.48 -8.62 15.61
CA GLY A 132 18.71 -8.44 16.85
C GLY A 132 17.22 -8.15 16.65
N LYS A 133 16.68 -8.35 15.43
CA LYS A 133 15.24 -8.29 15.15
C LYS A 133 14.65 -9.66 14.90
N VAL A 134 13.36 -9.79 15.23
CA VAL A 134 12.52 -10.96 14.98
C VAL A 134 11.22 -10.55 14.30
N LEU A 135 10.44 -11.52 13.80
CA LEU A 135 9.16 -11.26 13.15
C LEU A 135 8.13 -10.84 14.20
N GLY A 136 7.38 -9.79 13.88
CA GLY A 136 6.20 -9.38 14.63
C GLY A 136 4.97 -9.35 13.74
N LEU A 137 3.85 -9.76 14.31
CA LEU A 137 2.56 -9.81 13.64
C LEU A 137 1.48 -9.39 14.62
N MET A 138 0.58 -8.51 14.19
CA MET A 138 -0.67 -8.20 14.89
C MET A 138 -1.85 -8.46 13.96
N ASP A 139 -2.93 -8.98 14.52
CA ASP A 139 -4.20 -9.18 13.82
C ASP A 139 -5.14 -7.97 14.01
N ASN A 140 -6.34 -8.03 13.44
CA ASN A 140 -7.40 -7.02 13.57
C ASN A 140 -6.97 -5.61 13.14
N GLY A 141 -5.98 -5.50 12.25
CA GLY A 141 -5.37 -4.24 11.83
C GLY A 141 -4.62 -3.51 12.96
N GLY A 142 -4.15 -4.25 13.97
CA GLY A 142 -3.41 -3.73 15.12
C GLY A 142 -2.20 -2.88 14.71
N ASP A 143 -1.89 -1.87 15.53
CA ASP A 143 -0.82 -0.93 15.23
C ASP A 143 0.52 -1.39 15.76
N MET A 144 1.54 -1.32 14.90
CA MET A 144 2.92 -1.63 15.23
C MET A 144 3.81 -0.49 14.77
N LYS A 145 4.89 -0.24 15.51
CA LYS A 145 5.93 0.69 15.06
C LYS A 145 6.45 0.24 13.70
N VAL A 146 6.33 1.12 12.71
CA VAL A 146 6.76 0.82 11.34
C VAL A 146 8.27 0.54 11.32
N SER A 147 8.65 -0.61 10.78
CA SER A 147 10.04 -1.00 10.56
C SER A 147 10.24 -1.58 9.16
N ALA A 148 11.49 -1.77 8.76
CA ALA A 148 11.79 -2.39 7.47
C ALA A 148 11.49 -3.88 7.51
N VAL A 149 10.94 -4.41 6.42
CA VAL A 149 10.71 -5.85 6.20
C VAL A 149 11.23 -6.23 4.82
N THR A 150 11.62 -7.48 4.65
CA THR A 150 12.10 -7.99 3.36
C THR A 150 10.95 -8.51 2.51
N HIS A 151 11.14 -8.53 1.19
CA HIS A 151 10.16 -9.12 0.27
C HIS A 151 9.96 -10.62 0.54
N SER A 152 11.02 -11.35 0.91
CA SER A 152 10.95 -12.78 1.21
C SER A 152 10.14 -13.07 2.46
N GLN A 153 10.28 -12.27 3.52
CA GLN A 153 9.45 -12.39 4.72
C GLN A 153 7.96 -12.24 4.39
N ILE A 154 7.60 -11.19 3.64
CA ILE A 154 6.19 -10.94 3.30
C ILE A 154 5.65 -11.97 2.31
N ALA A 155 6.46 -12.44 1.36
CA ALA A 155 6.08 -13.53 0.47
C ALA A 155 5.81 -14.83 1.26
N GLY A 156 6.71 -15.18 2.19
CA GLY A 156 6.52 -16.32 3.10
C GLY A 156 5.23 -16.19 3.91
N LEU A 157 4.99 -15.03 4.54
CA LEU A 157 3.75 -14.76 5.25
C LEU A 157 2.50 -14.96 4.38
N CYS A 158 2.52 -14.49 3.13
CA CYS A 158 1.37 -14.63 2.24
C CYS A 158 1.06 -16.09 1.90
N ILE A 159 2.10 -16.91 1.73
CA ILE A 159 1.97 -18.35 1.49
C ILE A 159 1.49 -19.04 2.76
N ASP A 160 2.14 -18.78 3.89
CA ASP A 160 1.79 -19.39 5.18
C ASP A 160 0.33 -19.10 5.57
N CYS A 161 -0.22 -17.93 5.25
CA CYS A 161 -1.64 -17.62 5.50
C CYS A 161 -2.63 -18.58 4.79
N LEU A 162 -2.21 -19.29 3.75
CA LEU A 162 -3.05 -20.30 3.08
C LEU A 162 -3.14 -21.59 3.89
N ASP A 163 -2.11 -21.92 4.67
CA ASP A 163 -2.06 -23.12 5.52
C ASP A 163 -2.72 -22.94 6.89
N TYR A 164 -3.12 -21.71 7.23
CA TYR A 164 -3.74 -21.35 8.51
C TYR A 164 -5.17 -20.83 8.30
N PRO A 165 -6.20 -21.70 8.36
CA PRO A 165 -7.58 -21.31 8.13
C PRO A 165 -8.08 -20.21 9.07
N ASN A 166 -7.56 -20.13 10.30
CA ASN A 166 -7.92 -19.09 11.26
C ASN A 166 -7.48 -17.68 10.85
N THR A 167 -6.62 -17.55 9.83
CA THR A 167 -6.23 -16.27 9.27
C THR A 167 -7.25 -15.75 8.26
N ALA A 168 -8.29 -16.54 7.92
CA ALA A 168 -9.43 -16.05 7.15
C ALA A 168 -10.11 -14.86 7.85
N ARG A 169 -10.58 -13.92 7.04
CA ARG A 169 -11.26 -12.69 7.48
C ARG A 169 -10.41 -11.86 8.44
N SER A 170 -9.10 -11.77 8.22
CA SER A 170 -8.20 -11.00 9.10
C SER A 170 -7.39 -9.94 8.34
N THR A 171 -7.06 -8.86 9.06
CA THR A 171 -6.12 -7.84 8.65
C THR A 171 -4.88 -7.92 9.53
N LEU A 172 -3.74 -8.27 8.94
CA LEU A 172 -2.46 -8.47 9.60
C LEU A 172 -1.55 -7.26 9.39
N THR A 173 -0.91 -6.80 10.46
CA THR A 173 0.21 -5.85 10.40
C THR A 173 1.51 -6.62 10.65
N ALA A 174 2.45 -6.56 9.70
CA ALA A 174 3.69 -7.34 9.75
C ALA A 174 4.93 -6.44 9.77
N MET A 175 5.76 -6.58 10.81
CA MET A 175 6.95 -5.76 11.05
C MET A 175 8.11 -6.61 11.55
N ASN A 176 9.33 -6.09 11.52
CA ASN A 176 10.45 -6.59 12.32
C ASN A 176 10.50 -5.84 13.66
N ILE A 177 10.53 -6.55 14.78
CA ILE A 177 10.51 -6.00 16.14
C ILE A 177 11.71 -6.48 16.97
N GLU A 178 11.90 -5.95 18.17
CA GLU A 178 13.02 -6.34 19.03
C GLU A 178 12.95 -7.82 19.42
N GLN A 179 14.12 -8.47 19.53
CA GLN A 179 14.21 -9.83 20.03
C GLN A 179 13.52 -9.97 21.41
N GLY A 180 12.81 -11.08 21.61
CA GLY A 180 12.02 -11.34 22.81
C GLY A 180 10.60 -10.75 22.79
N GLN A 181 10.23 -9.98 21.77
CA GLN A 181 8.86 -9.44 21.58
C GLN A 181 8.11 -10.10 20.41
N GLY A 182 8.79 -10.94 19.65
CA GLY A 182 8.26 -11.62 18.47
C GLY A 182 8.83 -13.03 18.33
N GLU A 183 8.82 -13.55 17.11
CA GLU A 183 9.12 -14.95 16.82
C GLU A 183 10.10 -15.07 15.64
N ASP A 184 10.88 -16.14 15.57
CA ASP A 184 11.82 -16.38 14.46
C ASP A 184 11.12 -16.82 13.17
N SER A 185 9.87 -17.27 13.26
CA SER A 185 9.02 -17.67 12.13
C SER A 185 7.57 -17.20 12.33
N TYR A 186 6.79 -17.12 11.25
CA TYR A 186 5.39 -16.70 11.34
C TYR A 186 4.47 -17.77 11.92
N ALA A 187 4.83 -19.05 11.88
CA ALA A 187 4.00 -20.16 12.37
C ALA A 187 3.40 -19.94 13.79
N PRO A 188 4.20 -19.67 14.85
CA PRO A 188 3.66 -19.41 16.19
C PRO A 188 2.83 -18.12 16.29
N LEU A 189 3.02 -17.15 15.39
CA LEU A 189 2.23 -15.93 15.31
C LEU A 189 0.88 -16.19 14.63
N LEU A 190 0.90 -16.89 13.49
CA LEU A 190 -0.29 -17.22 12.70
C LEU A 190 -1.26 -18.13 13.46
N ALA A 191 -0.74 -19.05 14.28
CA ALA A 191 -1.57 -19.90 15.14
C ALA A 191 -2.43 -19.10 16.14
N LYS A 192 -2.07 -17.84 16.43
CA LYS A 192 -2.77 -16.97 17.39
C LYS A 192 -3.71 -15.96 16.73
N VAL A 193 -3.66 -15.84 15.39
CA VAL A 193 -4.46 -14.86 14.63
C VAL A 193 -5.95 -15.13 14.82
N LYS A 194 -6.70 -14.04 14.98
CA LYS A 194 -8.16 -14.01 14.98
C LYS A 194 -8.67 -13.19 13.80
N ALA A 195 -9.90 -13.52 13.39
CA ALA A 195 -10.63 -12.72 12.43
C ALA A 195 -10.82 -11.28 12.93
N ASP A 196 -10.96 -10.36 11.97
CA ASP A 196 -11.28 -8.97 12.19
C ASP A 196 -12.58 -8.85 12.99
N SER A 197 -12.51 -8.14 14.11
CA SER A 197 -13.64 -7.97 15.05
C SER A 197 -13.96 -6.52 15.36
N ARG A 198 -13.05 -5.59 14.99
CA ARG A 198 -13.26 -4.17 15.21
C ARG A 198 -13.96 -3.52 14.02
N ALA A 199 -14.60 -2.39 14.27
CA ALA A 199 -15.10 -1.54 13.20
C ALA A 199 -13.93 -0.81 12.52
N PHE A 200 -13.72 -1.08 11.24
CA PHE A 200 -12.78 -0.33 10.41
C PHE A 200 -13.45 0.97 9.92
N PRO A 201 -12.78 2.13 9.96
CA PRO A 201 -13.34 3.38 9.48
C PRO A 201 -13.84 3.25 8.04
N THR A 202 -15.08 3.64 7.78
CA THR A 202 -15.63 3.71 6.41
C THR A 202 -15.46 5.13 5.86
N ASN A 203 -15.34 5.27 4.54
CA ASN A 203 -15.32 6.57 3.84
C ASN A 203 -14.05 7.43 4.06
N LEU A 204 -12.89 6.82 4.30
CA LEU A 204 -11.63 7.55 4.46
C LEU A 204 -11.15 8.22 3.17
N LEU A 205 -11.64 7.81 2.00
CA LEU A 205 -11.21 8.37 0.71
C LEU A 205 -11.30 9.89 0.65
N GLU A 206 -12.41 10.48 1.11
CA GLU A 206 -12.60 11.93 1.08
C GLU A 206 -11.69 12.66 2.07
N GLU A 207 -11.42 12.06 3.23
CA GLU A 207 -10.44 12.58 4.19
C GLU A 207 -9.03 12.56 3.60
N HIS A 208 -8.64 11.46 2.96
CA HIS A 208 -7.37 11.37 2.25
C HIS A 208 -7.26 12.43 1.16
N LYS A 209 -8.30 12.61 0.33
CA LYS A 209 -8.31 13.61 -0.75
C LYS A 209 -8.16 15.03 -0.20
N LYS A 210 -8.87 15.34 0.89
CA LYS A 210 -8.74 16.62 1.59
C LYS A 210 -7.32 16.83 2.11
N SER A 211 -6.75 15.85 2.81
CA SER A 211 -5.39 15.93 3.36
C SER A 211 -4.33 16.03 2.27
N ALA A 212 -4.47 15.29 1.17
CA ALA A 212 -3.56 15.38 0.02
C ALA A 212 -3.65 16.75 -0.67
N ARG A 213 -4.86 17.32 -0.84
CA ARG A 213 -5.02 18.67 -1.41
C ARG A 213 -4.30 19.72 -0.55
N VAL A 214 -4.51 19.69 0.77
CA VAL A 214 -3.83 20.60 1.70
C VAL A 214 -2.31 20.38 1.65
N GLY A 215 -1.87 19.12 1.68
CA GLY A 215 -0.45 18.75 1.59
C GLY A 215 0.22 19.23 0.31
N SER A 216 -0.44 19.09 -0.84
CA SER A 216 0.06 19.57 -2.13
C SER A 216 0.21 21.09 -2.17
N VAL A 217 -0.75 21.84 -1.62
CA VAL A 217 -0.65 23.31 -1.52
C VAL A 217 0.57 23.70 -0.68
N VAL A 218 0.73 23.09 0.49
CA VAL A 218 1.88 23.33 1.37
C VAL A 218 3.19 23.00 0.66
N LEU A 219 3.29 21.84 -0.01
CA LEU A 219 4.49 21.42 -0.73
C LEU A 219 4.86 22.39 -1.85
N VAL A 220 3.88 22.82 -2.65
CA VAL A 220 4.10 23.80 -3.74
C VAL A 220 4.55 25.15 -3.19
N SER A 221 3.94 25.63 -2.10
CA SER A 221 4.37 26.87 -1.44
C SER A 221 5.82 26.80 -0.95
N PHE A 222 6.20 25.69 -0.31
CA PHE A 222 7.59 25.48 0.12
C PHE A 222 8.56 25.45 -1.06
N MET A 223 8.22 24.77 -2.17
CA MET A 223 9.06 24.76 -3.37
C MET A 223 9.20 26.16 -3.98
N ALA A 224 8.13 26.95 -4.03
CA ALA A 224 8.15 28.30 -4.58
C ALA A 224 9.05 29.23 -3.75
N VAL A 225 9.01 29.13 -2.42
CA VAL A 225 9.89 29.88 -1.53
C VAL A 225 11.34 29.46 -1.74
N PHE A 226 11.62 28.16 -1.77
CA PHE A 226 12.97 27.64 -1.95
C PHE A 226 13.57 28.05 -3.31
N LEU A 227 12.77 27.97 -4.38
CA LEU A 227 13.19 28.42 -5.71
C LEU A 227 13.46 29.93 -5.71
N SER A 228 12.63 30.73 -5.04
CA SER A 228 12.83 32.18 -4.92
C SER A 228 14.14 32.52 -4.19
N VAL A 229 14.45 31.79 -3.12
CA VAL A 229 15.72 31.93 -2.38
C VAL A 229 16.91 31.52 -3.27
N ALA A 230 16.82 30.39 -3.96
CA ALA A 230 17.88 29.92 -4.85
C ALA A 230 18.15 30.92 -5.99
N VAL A 231 17.10 31.45 -6.63
CA VAL A 231 17.23 32.49 -7.66
C VAL A 231 17.86 33.76 -7.09
N SER A 232 17.49 34.16 -5.88
CA SER A 232 18.08 35.32 -5.21
C SER A 232 19.58 35.12 -4.97
N VAL A 233 19.98 33.97 -4.44
CA VAL A 233 21.40 33.61 -4.20
C VAL A 233 22.20 33.60 -5.51
N VAL A 234 21.67 33.00 -6.58
CA VAL A 234 22.32 32.99 -7.89
C VAL A 234 22.49 34.40 -8.44
N LYS A 235 21.47 35.26 -8.32
CA LYS A 235 21.57 36.68 -8.71
C LYS A 235 22.66 37.40 -7.91
N THR A 236 22.68 37.24 -6.59
CA THR A 236 23.69 37.89 -5.72
C THR A 236 25.11 37.44 -6.08
N ILE A 237 25.34 36.13 -6.26
CA ILE A 237 26.65 35.59 -6.66
C ILE A 237 27.04 36.10 -8.05
N GLY A 238 26.11 36.06 -9.02
CA GLY A 238 26.37 36.53 -10.38
C GLY A 238 26.74 38.02 -10.42
N SER A 239 26.03 38.86 -9.66
CA SER A 239 26.37 40.28 -9.53
C SER A 239 27.74 40.52 -8.90
N PHE A 240 28.12 39.74 -7.88
CA PHE A 240 29.43 39.83 -7.23
C PHE A 240 30.59 39.39 -8.14
N VAL A 241 30.39 38.35 -8.94
CA VAL A 241 31.39 37.88 -9.92
C VAL A 241 31.57 38.91 -11.04
N LEU A 242 30.47 39.46 -11.56
CA LEU A 242 30.52 40.51 -12.59
C LEU A 242 31.16 41.81 -12.12
N SER A 243 31.01 42.16 -10.83
CA SER A 243 31.64 43.36 -10.26
C SER A 243 33.14 43.21 -10.01
N ASN A 244 33.66 41.98 -9.83
CA ASN A 244 35.08 41.72 -9.61
C ASN A 244 35.87 41.42 -10.90
N LEU A 245 35.18 41.33 -12.05
CA LEU A 245 35.78 41.16 -13.38
C LEU A 245 35.91 42.48 -14.16
N ARG A 246 35.52 43.60 -13.57
CA ARG A 246 35.70 44.97 -14.09
C ARG A 246 36.76 45.69 -13.27
#